data_AF-A0A495J9W1-F1
#
_entry.id   AF-A0A495J9W1-F1
#
_cell.length_a   1.000
_cell.length_b   1.000
_cell.length_c   1.000
_cell.angle_alpha   90.00
_cell.angle_beta   90.00
_cell.angle_gamma   90.00
#
_symmetry.space_group_name_H-M   'P 1'
#
loop_
_entity.id
_entity.type
_entity.pdbx_description
1 polymer ?
#
loop_
_entity_poly.entity_id
_entity_poly.type
_entity_poly.pdbx_seq_one_letter_code
_entity_poly.pdbx_strand_id
1 'polypeptide(L)'
;MKVIYKSQVLGIVSENSYEVIKKGLKRKFNEGLALNFFCTYSEYEIPFGTRFNYLKNNLSGTIVEIQATLVDATQQWGLPFDNVPMGYKTISRFEFTELGLDLIKREIPVIDSWSSTKSVFEFLRMQ
;
A
#
# COMPACT_ATOMS: atom_id res chain seq x y z
N MET A 1 4.23 17.44 -14.72
CA MET A 1 4.00 16.43 -13.68
C MET A 1 3.11 15.33 -14.25
N LYS A 2 3.71 14.18 -14.55
CA LYS A 2 3.12 12.97 -15.16
C LYS A 2 3.11 11.86 -14.11
N VAL A 3 2.02 11.11 -14.01
CA VAL A 3 1.99 9.87 -13.20
C VAL A 3 2.83 8.80 -13.92
N ILE A 4 3.79 8.23 -13.21
CA ILE A 4 4.60 7.09 -13.66
C ILE A 4 4.01 5.80 -13.08
N TYR A 5 3.71 5.80 -11.78
CA TYR A 5 3.10 4.67 -11.08
C TYR A 5 1.97 5.11 -10.14
N LYS A 6 1.00 4.22 -9.95
CA LYS A 6 -0.14 4.41 -9.05
C LYS A 6 -0.44 3.10 -8.33
N SER A 7 -0.45 3.11 -7.00
CA SER A 7 -1.01 2.03 -6.19
C SER A 7 -2.30 2.50 -5.53
N GLN A 8 -3.40 1.78 -5.71
CA GLN A 8 -4.67 2.09 -5.05
C GLN A 8 -4.68 1.46 -3.65
N VAL A 9 -4.96 2.29 -2.66
CA VAL A 9 -4.93 1.95 -1.23
C VAL A 9 -6.35 2.00 -0.67
N LEU A 10 -6.74 0.92 0.00
CA LEU A 10 -8.06 0.75 0.58
C LEU A 10 -8.10 1.19 2.05
N GLY A 11 -7.07 0.81 2.79
CA GLY A 11 -6.86 1.13 4.21
C GLY A 11 -5.62 0.42 4.76
N ILE A 12 -5.20 0.82 5.96
CA ILE A 12 -4.17 0.14 6.77
C ILE A 12 -4.74 -1.19 7.27
N VAL A 13 -3.97 -2.27 7.26
CA VAL A 13 -4.40 -3.57 7.79
C VAL A 13 -4.45 -3.53 9.32
N SER A 14 -5.57 -3.95 9.91
CA SER A 14 -5.73 -4.09 11.36
C SER A 14 -4.87 -5.20 11.96
N GLU A 15 -4.62 -5.12 13.27
CA GLU A 15 -3.97 -6.20 14.04
C GLU A 15 -4.78 -7.50 14.01
N ASN A 16 -6.12 -7.42 13.98
CA ASN A 16 -7.02 -8.58 13.86
C ASN A 16 -6.73 -9.38 12.57
N SER A 17 -6.41 -8.68 11.48
CA SER A 17 -6.12 -9.29 10.17
C SER A 17 -4.64 -9.67 9.97
N TYR A 18 -3.81 -9.60 11.02
CA TYR A 18 -2.38 -9.91 10.93
C TYR A 18 -2.08 -11.39 10.61
N GLU A 19 -3.00 -12.32 10.90
CA GLU A 19 -2.89 -13.72 10.45
C GLU A 19 -2.94 -13.88 8.93
N VAL A 20 -3.55 -12.92 8.22
CA VAL A 20 -3.54 -12.87 6.74
C VAL A 20 -2.15 -12.44 6.23
N ILE A 21 -1.43 -11.62 7.00
CA ILE A 21 -0.07 -11.12 6.67
C ILE A 21 1.00 -12.20 6.88
N LYS A 22 0.94 -12.92 8.00
CA LYS A 22 2.01 -13.79 8.54
C LYS A 22 2.62 -14.83 7.59
N LYS A 23 1.91 -15.22 6.53
CA LYS A 23 2.35 -16.27 5.58
C LYS A 23 2.97 -15.71 4.30
N GLY A 24 2.81 -14.41 4.06
CA GLY A 24 3.07 -13.76 2.77
C GLY A 24 4.32 -12.87 2.75
N LEU A 25 4.37 -11.87 3.63
CA LEU A 25 5.44 -10.87 3.66
C LEU A 25 6.71 -11.44 4.32
N LYS A 26 7.84 -11.32 3.63
CA LYS A 26 9.12 -12.00 3.91
C LYS A 26 10.36 -11.12 3.77
N ARG A 27 10.25 -9.92 3.18
CA ARG A 27 11.38 -8.99 3.00
C ARG A 27 11.66 -8.23 4.30
N LYS A 28 12.92 -7.84 4.50
CA LYS A 28 13.34 -7.00 5.64
C LYS A 28 12.76 -5.60 5.51
N PHE A 29 12.44 -4.99 6.65
CA PHE A 29 11.85 -3.65 6.77
C PHE A 29 12.15 -3.08 8.18
N ASN A 30 11.97 -1.77 8.35
CA ASN A 30 11.96 -1.10 9.65
C ASN A 30 10.56 -1.15 10.28
N GLU A 31 10.42 -1.93 11.34
CA GLU A 31 9.13 -2.16 12.02
C GLU A 31 8.50 -0.87 12.59
N GLY A 32 9.32 0.11 13.00
CA GLY A 32 8.83 1.39 13.53
C GLY A 32 8.31 2.36 12.46
N LEU A 33 8.69 2.15 11.19
CA LEU A 33 8.39 3.06 10.06
C LEU A 33 7.53 2.44 8.96
N ALA A 34 7.12 1.17 9.10
CA ALA A 34 6.35 0.47 8.09
C ALA A 34 4.88 0.31 8.47
N LEU A 35 4.01 0.32 7.45
CA LEU A 35 2.62 -0.08 7.55
C LEU A 35 2.28 -1.09 6.46
N ASN A 36 1.38 -2.03 6.79
CA ASN A 36 0.79 -2.95 5.84
C ASN A 36 -0.56 -2.38 5.40
N PHE A 37 -0.88 -2.45 4.11
CA PHE A 37 -2.10 -1.90 3.52
C PHE A 37 -2.81 -2.95 2.67
N PHE A 38 -4.14 -2.90 2.68
CA PHE A 38 -4.91 -3.55 1.63
C PHE A 38 -4.86 -2.70 0.35
N CYS A 39 -4.38 -3.30 -0.73
CA CYS A 39 -4.18 -2.65 -2.02
C CYS A 39 -4.92 -3.39 -3.15
N THR A 40 -5.14 -2.66 -4.24
CA THR A 40 -5.59 -3.19 -5.54
C THR A 40 -4.55 -2.78 -6.59
N TYR A 41 -3.63 -3.71 -6.86
CA TYR A 41 -2.35 -3.46 -7.52
C TYR A 41 -1.69 -4.80 -7.90
N SER A 42 -1.16 -4.95 -9.13
CA SER A 42 -0.49 -6.17 -9.60
C SER A 42 1.02 -6.00 -9.71
N GLU A 43 1.78 -6.99 -9.24
CA GLU A 43 3.18 -6.76 -8.92
C GLU A 43 4.16 -6.66 -10.10
N TYR A 44 3.65 -6.85 -11.31
CA TYR A 44 4.34 -6.58 -12.57
C TYR A 44 4.44 -5.09 -12.93
N GLU A 45 3.61 -4.22 -12.34
CA GLU A 45 3.49 -2.82 -12.78
C GLU A 45 4.45 -1.87 -12.02
N ILE A 46 4.88 -2.20 -10.80
CA ILE A 46 5.69 -1.32 -9.93
C ILE A 46 6.76 -2.11 -9.13
N PRO A 47 8.07 -1.94 -9.41
CA PRO A 47 9.14 -2.68 -8.70
C PRO A 47 9.20 -2.38 -7.20
N PHE A 48 9.63 -3.38 -6.42
CA PHE A 48 10.09 -3.17 -5.05
C PHE A 48 11.22 -2.13 -4.98
N GLY A 49 11.22 -1.32 -3.93
CA GLY A 49 12.09 -0.14 -3.80
C GLY A 49 11.55 1.10 -4.52
N THR A 50 10.43 1.02 -5.25
CA THR A 50 9.79 2.20 -5.83
C THR A 50 9.34 3.16 -4.74
N ARG A 51 9.74 4.43 -4.90
CA ARG A 51 9.35 5.55 -4.04
C ARG A 51 8.17 6.30 -4.63
N PHE A 52 7.09 6.38 -3.89
CA PHE A 52 5.93 7.22 -4.15
C PHE A 52 6.12 8.56 -3.42
N ASN A 53 5.80 9.65 -4.10
CA ASN A 53 6.00 11.03 -3.63
C ASN A 53 4.72 11.78 -3.29
N TYR A 54 3.54 11.23 -3.64
CA TYR A 54 2.26 11.84 -3.26
C TYR A 54 1.24 10.81 -2.75
N LEU A 55 0.43 11.18 -1.76
CA LEU A 55 -0.86 10.58 -1.46
C LEU A 55 -1.95 11.46 -2.08
N LYS A 56 -2.90 10.85 -2.78
CA LYS A 56 -4.12 11.49 -3.29
C LYS A 56 -5.35 10.88 -2.62
N ASN A 57 -6.23 11.74 -2.12
CA ASN A 57 -7.57 11.40 -1.64
C ASN A 57 -8.58 11.62 -2.78
N ASN A 58 -9.25 10.57 -3.22
CA ASN A 58 -10.18 10.57 -4.35
C ASN A 58 -11.55 11.17 -4.03
N LEU A 59 -11.94 11.36 -2.76
CA LEU A 59 -13.18 12.03 -2.38
C LEU A 59 -13.01 13.55 -2.32
N SER A 60 -11.93 14.04 -1.71
CA SER A 60 -11.67 15.48 -1.58
C SER A 60 -10.89 16.08 -2.77
N GLY A 61 -10.26 15.24 -3.60
CA GLY A 61 -9.32 15.66 -4.63
C GLY A 61 -7.96 16.13 -4.09
N THR A 62 -7.77 16.12 -2.75
CA THR A 62 -6.53 16.59 -2.11
C THR A 62 -5.35 15.71 -2.51
N ILE A 63 -4.23 16.34 -2.82
CA ILE A 63 -2.93 15.69 -3.04
C ILE A 63 -1.94 16.26 -2.02
N VAL A 64 -1.26 15.40 -1.28
CA VAL A 64 -0.23 15.77 -0.28
C VAL A 64 1.08 15.06 -0.57
N GLU A 65 2.20 15.71 -0.30
CA GLU A 65 3.52 15.08 -0.45
C GLU A 65 3.75 14.04 0.65
N ILE A 66 4.34 12.91 0.26
CA ILE A 66 4.75 11.82 1.14
C ILE A 66 6.14 11.33 0.72
N GLN A 67 6.78 10.54 1.57
CA GLN A 67 7.90 9.69 1.15
C GLN A 67 7.55 8.26 1.57
N ALA A 68 7.16 7.44 0.60
CA ALA A 68 6.72 6.06 0.83
C ALA A 68 7.46 5.11 -0.10
N THR A 69 8.08 4.06 0.43
CA THR A 69 8.81 3.05 -0.37
C THR A 69 8.08 1.72 -0.30
N LEU A 70 7.69 1.15 -1.44
CA LEU A 70 7.14 -0.21 -1.51
C LEU A 70 8.26 -1.22 -1.22
N VAL A 71 8.27 -1.81 -0.01
CA VAL A 71 9.34 -2.72 0.42
C VAL A 71 8.97 -4.18 0.31
N ASP A 72 7.70 -4.53 0.48
CA ASP A 72 7.21 -5.90 0.37
C ASP A 72 5.74 -5.95 -0.06
N ALA A 73 5.30 -7.07 -0.59
CA ALA A 73 3.92 -7.31 -0.96
C ALA A 73 3.61 -8.80 -0.94
N THR A 74 2.33 -9.13 -0.76
CA THR A 74 1.85 -10.48 -0.86
C THR A 74 0.44 -10.50 -1.43
N GLN A 75 0.11 -11.63 -2.04
CA GLN A 75 -1.16 -11.85 -2.72
C GLN A 75 -2.10 -12.54 -1.72
N GLN A 76 -3.38 -12.19 -1.72
CA GLN A 76 -4.33 -13.03 -1.01
C GLN A 76 -4.37 -14.40 -1.72
N TRP A 77 -4.28 -15.50 -0.96
CA TRP A 77 -4.26 -16.89 -1.43
C TRP A 77 -2.96 -17.38 -2.10
N GLY A 78 -1.90 -17.59 -1.31
CA GLY A 78 -1.02 -18.79 -1.38
C GLY A 78 -0.26 -19.16 -2.66
N LEU A 79 -0.40 -18.40 -3.75
CA LEU A 79 0.19 -18.67 -5.06
C LEU A 79 1.60 -18.06 -5.17
N PRO A 80 2.47 -18.58 -6.06
CA PRO A 80 3.72 -17.93 -6.42
C PRO A 80 3.43 -16.61 -7.16
N PHE A 81 4.29 -15.63 -6.93
CA PHE A 81 4.11 -14.23 -7.35
C PHE A 81 3.69 -14.10 -8.82
N ASP A 82 4.32 -14.90 -9.67
CA ASP A 82 4.26 -14.83 -11.13
C ASP A 82 2.94 -15.31 -11.77
N ASN A 83 1.86 -15.42 -10.98
CA ASN A 83 0.57 -16.00 -11.41
C ASN A 83 -0.64 -15.09 -11.14
N VAL A 84 -0.45 -13.88 -10.60
CA VAL A 84 -1.59 -13.00 -10.24
C VAL A 84 -2.02 -12.08 -11.40
N PRO A 85 -3.34 -11.98 -11.68
CA PRO A 85 -3.87 -11.05 -12.68
C PRO A 85 -3.58 -9.56 -12.38
N MET A 86 -3.74 -8.73 -13.42
CA MET A 86 -3.70 -7.27 -13.30
C MET A 86 -4.79 -6.76 -12.32
N GLY A 87 -4.48 -5.77 -11.48
CA GLY A 87 -5.42 -5.16 -10.53
C GLY A 87 -5.92 -6.05 -9.38
N TYR A 88 -5.29 -7.20 -9.12
CA TYR A 88 -5.74 -8.13 -8.06
C TYR A 88 -5.58 -7.57 -6.64
N LYS A 89 -6.18 -8.27 -5.68
CA LYS A 89 -6.18 -7.93 -4.25
C LYS A 89 -4.85 -8.35 -3.59
N THR A 90 -4.04 -7.36 -3.24
CA THR A 90 -2.74 -7.52 -2.60
C THR A 90 -2.74 -6.91 -1.18
N ILE A 91 -1.86 -7.40 -0.32
CA ILE A 91 -1.41 -6.70 0.88
C ILE A 91 -0.01 -6.19 0.61
N SER A 92 0.19 -4.88 0.66
CA SER A 92 1.49 -4.24 0.39
C SER A 92 2.04 -3.57 1.64
N ARG A 93 3.35 -3.66 1.85
CA ARG A 93 4.07 -2.99 2.92
C ARG A 93 4.84 -1.80 2.37
N PHE A 94 4.61 -0.64 2.98
CA PHE A 94 5.33 0.58 2.67
C PHE A 94 6.09 1.07 3.90
N GLU A 95 7.34 1.48 3.70
CA GLU A 95 8.13 2.26 4.68
C GLU A 95 7.96 3.75 4.41
N PHE A 96 7.90 4.54 5.48
CA PHE A 96 7.74 6.00 5.45
C PHE A 96 8.86 6.71 6.21
N THR A 97 8.97 8.02 6.06
CA THR A 97 9.60 8.87 7.09
C THR A 97 8.68 9.01 8.31
N GLU A 98 9.19 9.38 9.47
CA GLU A 98 8.39 9.57 10.70
C GLU A 98 7.19 10.52 10.47
N LEU A 99 7.44 11.70 9.91
CA LEU A 99 6.38 12.66 9.55
C LEU A 99 5.40 12.11 8.50
N GLY A 100 5.87 11.27 7.58
CA GLY A 100 5.02 10.59 6.60
C GLY A 100 4.14 9.53 7.24
N LEU A 101 4.67 8.76 8.18
CA LEU A 101 3.97 7.71 8.92
C LEU A 101 2.78 8.29 9.69
N ASP A 102 2.97 9.37 10.42
CA ASP A 102 1.93 9.98 11.25
C ASP A 102 0.87 10.74 10.42
N LEU A 103 1.26 11.29 9.26
CA LEU A 103 0.31 11.74 8.24
C LEU A 103 -0.57 10.57 7.77
N ILE A 104 0.04 9.46 7.34
CA ILE A 104 -0.70 8.31 6.80
C ILE A 104 -1.63 7.65 7.83
N LYS A 105 -1.19 7.51 9.09
CA LYS A 105 -2.03 7.00 10.20
C LYS A 105 -3.27 7.85 10.48
N ARG A 106 -3.24 9.15 10.14
CA ARG A 106 -4.38 10.06 10.32
C ARG A 106 -5.32 10.07 9.11
N GLU A 107 -4.78 10.09 7.90
CA GLU A 107 -5.59 10.23 6.68
C GLU A 107 -6.21 8.91 6.19
N ILE A 108 -5.51 7.77 6.38
CA ILE A 108 -5.93 6.47 5.84
C ILE A 108 -6.54 5.60 6.96
N PRO A 109 -7.78 5.09 6.82
CA PRO A 109 -8.44 4.31 7.86
C PRO A 109 -7.79 2.93 8.05
N VAL A 110 -7.79 2.45 9.29
CA VAL A 110 -7.53 1.04 9.61
C VAL A 110 -8.77 0.21 9.29
N ILE A 111 -8.59 -0.92 8.62
CA ILE A 111 -9.66 -1.84 8.20
C ILE A 111 -9.22 -3.30 8.34
N ASP A 112 -10.18 -4.22 8.45
CA ASP A 112 -9.91 -5.66 8.53
C ASP A 112 -9.95 -6.37 7.15
N SER A 113 -10.54 -5.76 6.11
CA SER A 113 -10.69 -6.40 4.79
C SER A 113 -10.78 -5.43 3.60
N TRP A 114 -10.40 -5.90 2.40
CA TRP A 114 -10.66 -5.20 1.13
C TRP A 114 -12.14 -4.86 0.87
N SER A 115 -13.09 -5.51 1.57
CA SER A 115 -14.54 -5.27 1.46
C SER A 115 -15.06 -4.18 2.41
N SER A 116 -14.26 -3.75 3.39
CA SER A 116 -14.68 -2.80 4.44
C SER A 116 -14.75 -1.34 3.97
N THR A 117 -14.48 -1.05 2.69
CA THR A 117 -14.25 0.29 2.14
C THR A 117 -14.52 0.32 0.64
N LYS A 118 -14.90 1.49 0.11
CA LYS A 118 -15.15 1.70 -1.33
C LYS A 118 -13.92 2.12 -2.14
N SER A 119 -12.73 2.17 -1.53
CA SER A 119 -11.45 2.63 -2.13
C SER A 119 -11.40 4.14 -2.36
N VAL A 120 -10.53 4.86 -1.65
CA VAL A 120 -10.47 6.34 -1.75
C VAL A 120 -9.03 6.89 -1.81
N PHE A 121 -7.99 6.07 -1.70
CA PHE A 121 -6.62 6.57 -1.64
C PHE A 121 -5.75 6.04 -2.79
N GLU A 122 -4.85 6.88 -3.27
CA GLU A 122 -3.87 6.54 -4.31
C GLU A 122 -2.48 7.00 -3.86
N PHE A 123 -1.53 6.09 -3.71
CA PHE A 123 -0.11 6.45 -3.68
C PHE A 123 0.35 6.65 -5.12
N LEU A 124 0.93 7.81 -5.41
CA LEU A 124 1.41 8.20 -6.74
C LEU A 124 2.93 8.38 -6.74
N ARG A 125 3.57 7.88 -7.81
CA ARG A 125 4.89 8.32 -8.23
C ARG A 125 4.72 9.22 -9.44
N MET A 126 5.03 10.50 -9.27
CA MET A 126 4.98 11.52 -10.32
C MET A 126 6.36 12.12 -10.60
N GLN A 127 6.59 12.52 -11.86
CA GLN A 127 7.80 13.20 -12.35
C GLN A 127 7.45 14.29 -13.38
#